data_AF-A0A2V5TXL1-F1
#
_entry.id   AF-A0A2V5TXL1-F1
#
_cell.length_a   1.000
_cell.length_b   1.000
_cell.length_c   1.000
_cell.angle_alpha   90.00
_cell.angle_beta   90.00
_cell.angle_gamma   90.00
#
_symmetry.space_group_name_H-M   'P 1'
#
loop_
_entity.id
_entity.type
_entity.pdbx_description
1 polymer ?
#
loop_
_entity_poly.entity_id
_entity_poly.type
_entity_poly.pdbx_seq_one_letter_code
_entity_poly.pdbx_strand_id
1 'polypeptide(L)'
;MSELTNSPNGVLTRVLSQQSGRGVWLGGVAFAVSLAATELLRLQYLRVWAVLLLVCASFLGIVAWWNIPWSRAFSAYPDAHQQLQLGKRRSALALLTGAVLLAAFSHVAFLSALHETFGAAGWLWLTGIALVIAAAARLPGAEHNCSAASGLPAWRLWEVALVAAIAAAAVVLRVWNLRDVPFNIYPDEVMTGSVAERAYLSGPAQAPVFSTLWSDIELPALWFALVAGVLKLGGIGLGVVRLPAALFGAATVLPFYGFVRCVWGRAAAIAGASIMAFSAANVHYSRMALNNITTPFFWTLCFFFIMRGLRNRRPVDWTLAGLTAGLSEHFYYGTRLLPFILLGFVMYLFVLHWREARCYVQHIGWLVLGYLIGFGPLLSYFVVHPGSYYGRGASLMTWNRIPANWHDLQQMWHTLWPIISENLLGISTQSAQDIMYYAPLLLKAEAALLMLGVAFLIWR
;
A
#
# COMPACT_ATOMS: atom_id res chain seq x y z
N MET A 1 27.78 -45.71 19.24
CA MET A 1 26.51 -45.82 19.99
C MET A 1 26.53 -44.84 21.15
N SER A 2 25.94 -43.66 20.95
CA SER A 2 25.13 -42.92 21.93
C SER A 2 24.85 -41.53 21.34
N GLU A 3 23.59 -41.34 20.98
CA GLU A 3 23.03 -40.14 20.40
C GLU A 3 23.03 -39.01 21.44
N LEU A 4 23.61 -37.87 21.07
CA LEU A 4 23.37 -36.61 21.77
C LEU A 4 22.04 -36.03 21.27
N THR A 5 21.05 -36.10 22.15
CA THR A 5 19.73 -35.49 22.03
C THR A 5 19.83 -33.99 21.73
N ASN A 6 19.56 -33.60 20.48
CA ASN A 6 19.35 -32.22 20.08
C ASN A 6 17.97 -31.76 20.57
N SER A 7 17.93 -31.06 21.71
CA SER A 7 16.71 -30.40 22.17
C SER A 7 16.40 -29.16 21.28
N PRO A 8 15.13 -28.92 20.92
CA PRO A 8 14.72 -27.80 20.07
C PRO A 8 14.93 -26.42 20.74
N ASN A 9 15.28 -26.37 22.03
CA ASN A 9 15.56 -25.13 22.76
C ASN A 9 16.96 -24.56 22.48
N GLY A 10 17.92 -25.37 21.99
CA GLY A 10 19.29 -24.93 21.70
C GLY A 10 19.47 -24.15 20.40
N VAL A 11 18.51 -24.27 19.47
CA VAL A 11 18.56 -23.58 18.17
C VAL A 11 18.04 -22.14 18.27
N LEU A 12 17.04 -21.90 19.12
CA LEU A 12 16.50 -20.54 19.33
C LEU A 12 17.48 -19.65 20.12
N THR A 13 18.17 -20.21 21.10
CA THR A 13 19.22 -19.50 21.85
C THR A 13 20.44 -19.19 21.00
N ARG A 14 20.82 -20.03 20.03
CA ARG A 14 21.93 -19.72 19.10
C ARG A 14 21.59 -18.65 18.06
N VAL A 15 20.37 -18.61 17.57
CA VAL A 15 19.93 -17.57 16.60
C VAL A 15 19.76 -16.21 17.29
N LEU A 16 19.37 -16.18 18.56
CA LEU A 16 19.33 -14.95 19.36
C LEU A 16 20.73 -14.57 19.92
N SER A 17 21.61 -15.54 20.22
CA SER A 17 22.97 -15.26 20.71
C SER A 17 23.97 -14.88 19.60
N GLN A 18 23.64 -15.12 18.33
CA GLN A 18 24.43 -14.68 17.16
C GLN A 18 23.91 -13.40 16.50
N GLN A 19 22.84 -12.77 17.01
CA GLN A 19 22.73 -11.32 16.89
C GLN A 19 23.76 -10.71 17.85
N SER A 20 25.02 -10.71 17.39
CA SER A 20 26.19 -10.29 18.17
C SER A 20 25.87 -9.02 18.98
N GLY A 21 26.31 -8.94 20.25
CA GLY A 21 26.17 -7.71 21.04
C GLY A 21 26.65 -6.47 20.27
N ARG A 22 27.60 -6.66 19.35
CA ARG A 22 28.03 -5.68 18.34
C ARG A 22 26.88 -5.08 17.51
N GLY A 23 25.94 -5.86 16.99
CA GLY A 23 24.82 -5.36 16.19
C GLY A 23 23.83 -4.50 16.99
N VAL A 24 23.62 -4.83 18.27
CA VAL A 24 22.78 -4.04 19.18
C VAL A 24 23.47 -2.75 19.59
N TRP A 25 24.74 -2.83 20.03
CA TRP A 25 25.51 -1.67 20.45
C TRP A 25 25.84 -0.72 19.29
N LEU A 26 26.41 -1.22 18.19
CA LEU A 26 26.71 -0.38 17.03
C LEU A 26 25.44 0.14 16.36
N GLY A 27 24.36 -0.66 16.34
CA GLY A 27 23.06 -0.21 15.83
C GLY A 27 22.47 0.91 16.69
N GLY A 28 22.57 0.81 18.02
CA GLY A 28 22.16 1.86 18.94
C GLY A 28 22.98 3.14 18.77
N VAL A 29 24.30 3.03 18.59
CA VAL A 29 25.18 4.18 18.29
C VAL A 29 24.83 4.78 16.93
N ALA A 30 24.65 3.97 15.88
CA ALA A 30 24.24 4.44 14.56
C ALA A 30 22.91 5.20 14.62
N PHE A 31 21.94 4.68 15.38
CA PHE A 31 20.66 5.34 15.61
C PHE A 31 20.82 6.66 16.37
N ALA A 32 21.61 6.70 17.45
CA ALA A 32 21.84 7.92 18.22
C ALA A 32 22.52 9.01 17.38
N VAL A 33 23.55 8.65 16.59
CA VAL A 33 24.23 9.57 15.67
C VAL A 33 23.26 10.05 14.58
N SER A 34 22.46 9.15 14.00
CA SER A 34 21.45 9.50 13.00
C SER A 34 20.37 10.45 13.55
N LEU A 35 19.92 10.21 14.78
CA LEU A 35 18.96 11.06 15.46
C LEU A 35 19.54 12.46 15.72
N ALA A 36 20.75 12.54 16.27
CA ALA A 36 21.43 13.80 16.50
C ALA A 36 21.66 14.56 15.18
N ALA A 37 22.06 13.87 14.12
CA ALA A 37 22.24 14.46 12.80
C ALA A 37 20.92 14.98 12.21
N THR A 38 19.82 14.24 12.41
CA THR A 38 18.48 14.66 11.98
C THR A 38 18.03 15.93 12.69
N GLU A 39 18.39 16.12 13.97
CA GLU A 39 18.15 17.38 14.68
C GLU A 39 18.94 18.55 14.09
N LEU A 40 20.21 18.32 13.78
CA LEU A 40 21.11 19.34 13.24
C LEU A 40 20.70 19.82 11.84
N LEU A 41 19.99 19.00 11.05
CA LEU A 41 19.46 19.40 9.73
C LEU A 41 18.52 20.62 9.78
N ARG A 42 17.88 20.87 10.94
CA ARG A 42 17.04 22.06 11.15
C ARG A 42 17.85 23.36 11.13
N LEU A 43 19.12 23.29 11.52
CA LEU A 43 20.00 24.44 11.63
C LEU A 43 20.73 24.64 10.30
N GLN A 44 20.37 25.70 9.56
CA GLN A 44 20.87 25.94 8.19
C GLN A 44 22.41 25.95 8.11
N TYR A 45 23.08 26.52 9.11
CA TYR A 45 24.55 26.60 9.17
C TYR A 45 25.23 25.26 9.50
N LEU A 46 24.50 24.28 10.04
CA LEU A 46 25.03 22.94 10.37
C LEU A 46 24.62 21.86 9.38
N ARG A 47 23.84 22.17 8.34
CA ARG A 47 23.31 21.17 7.40
C ARG A 47 24.39 20.30 6.76
N VAL A 48 25.52 20.87 6.38
CA VAL A 48 26.64 20.11 5.78
C VAL A 48 27.17 19.07 6.79
N TRP A 49 27.42 19.49 8.03
CA TRP A 49 27.86 18.61 9.11
C TRP A 49 26.82 17.56 9.47
N ALA A 50 25.54 17.93 9.47
CA ALA A 50 24.42 17.02 9.69
C ALA A 50 24.37 15.92 8.61
N VAL A 51 24.54 16.28 7.34
CA VAL A 51 24.60 15.31 6.25
C VAL A 51 25.83 14.39 6.40
N LEU A 52 27.00 14.92 6.74
CA LEU A 52 28.19 14.10 7.01
C LEU A 52 27.96 13.12 8.16
N LEU A 53 27.33 13.55 9.25
CA LEU A 53 26.98 12.69 10.37
C LEU A 53 25.95 11.62 9.98
N LEU A 54 24.97 11.93 9.14
CA LEU A 54 24.02 10.94 8.60
C LEU A 54 24.72 9.90 7.74
N VAL A 55 25.71 10.31 6.94
CA VAL A 55 26.55 9.40 6.17
C VAL A 55 27.37 8.50 7.11
N CYS A 56 28.02 9.06 8.13
CA CYS A 56 28.74 8.28 9.15
C CYS A 56 27.81 7.29 9.88
N ALA A 57 26.62 7.72 10.29
CA ALA A 57 25.62 6.85 10.91
C ALA A 57 25.18 5.72 9.98
N SER A 58 25.03 6.01 8.68
CA SER A 58 24.71 5.03 7.65
C SER A 58 25.79 3.96 7.52
N PHE A 59 27.07 4.36 7.48
CA PHE A 59 28.20 3.41 7.50
C PHE A 59 28.20 2.55 8.76
N LEU A 60 27.98 3.15 9.94
CA LEU A 60 27.89 2.41 11.20
C LEU A 60 26.73 1.40 11.19
N GLY A 61 25.57 1.79 10.67
CA GLY A 61 24.40 0.93 10.51
C GLY A 61 24.68 -0.25 9.57
N ILE A 62 25.31 0.00 8.43
CA ILE A 62 25.75 -1.05 7.51
C ILE A 62 26.68 -2.02 8.25
N VAL A 63 27.72 -1.52 8.92
CA VAL A 63 28.66 -2.37 9.68
C VAL A 63 27.98 -3.15 10.80
N ALA A 64 26.94 -2.58 11.42
CA ALA A 64 26.17 -3.24 12.47
C ALA A 64 25.32 -4.40 11.94
N TRP A 65 24.78 -4.27 10.73
CA TRP A 65 23.71 -5.15 10.23
C TRP A 65 24.05 -5.91 8.94
N TRP A 66 25.27 -5.77 8.39
CA TRP A 66 25.66 -6.35 7.10
C TRP A 66 25.43 -7.87 6.99
N ASN A 67 25.56 -8.57 8.12
CA ASN A 67 25.39 -10.03 8.20
C ASN A 67 23.94 -10.49 8.42
N ILE A 68 22.96 -9.59 8.45
CA ILE A 68 21.55 -10.00 8.64
C ILE A 68 21.08 -10.76 7.39
N PRO A 69 20.63 -12.02 7.54
CA PRO A 69 20.09 -12.78 6.42
C PRO A 69 18.72 -12.25 6.05
N TRP A 70 18.51 -11.99 4.76
CA TRP A 70 17.20 -11.61 4.22
C TRP A 70 16.40 -12.83 3.80
N SER A 71 15.07 -12.72 3.92
CA SER A 71 14.20 -13.76 3.40
C SER A 71 14.25 -13.78 1.87
N ARG A 72 14.30 -14.98 1.27
CA ARG A 72 14.30 -15.12 -0.19
C ARG A 72 12.98 -14.61 -0.76
N ALA A 73 13.07 -13.73 -1.76
CA ALA A 73 11.89 -13.18 -2.43
C ALA A 73 11.19 -14.22 -3.31
N PHE A 74 11.97 -15.01 -4.06
CA PHE A 74 11.47 -16.07 -4.92
C PHE A 74 11.45 -17.42 -4.19
N SER A 75 10.49 -18.27 -4.56
CA SER A 75 10.50 -19.67 -4.16
C SER A 75 11.78 -20.37 -4.63
N ALA A 76 12.29 -21.32 -3.84
CA ALA A 76 13.27 -22.29 -4.34
C ALA A 76 12.70 -23.00 -5.58
N TYR A 77 13.58 -23.36 -6.53
CA TYR A 77 13.23 -23.93 -7.84
C TYR A 77 12.13 -25.00 -7.72
N PRO A 78 11.11 -24.99 -8.59
CA PRO A 78 10.12 -26.05 -8.61
C PRO A 78 10.76 -27.28 -9.26
N ASP A 79 11.15 -28.26 -8.45
CA ASP A 79 11.29 -29.62 -8.97
C ASP A 79 9.90 -30.23 -9.21
N ALA A 80 9.77 -30.74 -10.43
CA ALA A 80 8.89 -31.80 -10.92
C ALA A 80 7.36 -31.69 -10.75
N HIS A 81 6.71 -31.60 -11.92
CA HIS A 81 5.41 -32.19 -12.27
C HIS A 81 4.23 -32.02 -11.30
N GLN A 82 3.55 -30.89 -11.40
CA GLN A 82 2.13 -30.87 -11.05
C GLN A 82 1.29 -31.52 -12.17
N GLN A 83 0.92 -32.78 -11.97
CA GLN A 83 -0.22 -33.36 -12.68
C GLN A 83 -1.50 -32.66 -12.22
N LEU A 84 -1.78 -31.51 -12.84
CA LEU A 84 -3.06 -30.85 -12.74
C LEU A 84 -4.13 -31.80 -13.27
N GLN A 85 -5.05 -32.24 -12.40
CA GLN A 85 -6.24 -32.95 -12.84
C GLN A 85 -6.93 -32.11 -13.92
N LEU A 86 -7.00 -32.64 -15.14
CA LEU A 86 -7.57 -31.95 -16.33
C LEU A 86 -8.92 -31.29 -16.04
N GLY A 87 -9.75 -31.90 -15.18
CA GLY A 87 -11.02 -31.35 -14.73
C GLY A 87 -10.91 -30.03 -13.96
N LYS A 88 -9.94 -29.90 -13.04
CA LYS A 88 -9.71 -28.64 -12.30
C LYS A 88 -9.30 -27.52 -13.25
N ARG A 89 -8.39 -27.81 -14.19
CA ARG A 89 -7.95 -26.85 -15.22
C ARG A 89 -9.11 -26.39 -16.12
N ARG A 90 -9.92 -27.32 -16.63
CA ARG A 90 -11.11 -26.98 -17.44
C ARG A 90 -12.11 -26.12 -16.66
N SER A 91 -12.37 -26.48 -15.40
CA SER A 91 -13.27 -25.69 -14.55
C SER A 91 -12.74 -24.29 -14.25
N ALA A 92 -11.43 -24.15 -14.01
CA ALA A 92 -10.80 -22.86 -13.79
C ALA A 92 -10.86 -21.98 -15.04
N LEU A 93 -10.62 -22.55 -16.22
CA LEU A 93 -10.75 -21.85 -17.50
C LEU A 93 -12.20 -21.42 -17.77
N ALA A 94 -13.19 -22.29 -17.50
CA ALA A 94 -14.60 -21.93 -17.66
C ALA A 94 -15.01 -20.79 -16.72
N LEU A 95 -14.59 -20.83 -15.46
CA LEU A 95 -14.81 -19.74 -14.50
C LEU A 95 -14.10 -18.45 -14.94
N LEU A 96 -12.89 -18.55 -15.47
CA LEU A 96 -12.12 -17.42 -15.98
C LEU A 96 -12.80 -16.77 -17.17
N THR A 97 -13.25 -17.57 -18.15
CA THR A 97 -14.00 -17.09 -19.31
C THR A 97 -15.30 -16.42 -18.84
N GLY A 98 -16.02 -17.04 -17.89
CA GLY A 98 -17.19 -16.44 -17.27
C GLY A 98 -16.87 -15.09 -16.61
N ALA A 99 -15.78 -15.00 -15.85
CA ALA A 99 -15.36 -13.75 -15.22
C ALA A 99 -15.07 -12.63 -16.22
N VAL A 100 -14.35 -12.95 -17.31
CA VAL A 100 -14.02 -12.00 -18.38
C VAL A 100 -15.29 -11.55 -19.11
N LEU A 101 -16.20 -12.47 -19.43
CA LEU A 101 -17.47 -12.14 -20.08
C LEU A 101 -18.36 -11.27 -19.19
N LEU A 102 -18.49 -11.61 -17.90
CA LEU A 102 -19.26 -10.78 -16.96
C LEU A 102 -18.64 -9.41 -16.75
N ALA A 103 -17.31 -9.31 -16.70
CA ALA A 103 -16.63 -8.03 -16.68
C ALA A 103 -16.96 -7.23 -17.95
N ALA A 104 -16.82 -7.81 -19.15
CA ALA A 104 -17.18 -7.15 -20.41
C ALA A 104 -18.64 -6.70 -20.44
N PHE A 105 -19.57 -7.56 -20.01
CA PHE A 105 -20.99 -7.20 -19.91
C PHE A 105 -21.24 -6.12 -18.86
N SER A 106 -20.47 -6.04 -17.78
CA SER A 106 -20.59 -4.95 -16.81
C SER A 106 -20.26 -3.59 -17.43
N HIS A 107 -19.25 -3.53 -18.30
CA HIS A 107 -18.92 -2.31 -19.04
C HIS A 107 -20.03 -1.92 -20.01
N VAL A 108 -20.59 -2.88 -20.77
CA VAL A 108 -21.69 -2.63 -21.70
C VAL A 108 -22.96 -2.21 -20.96
N ALA A 109 -23.30 -2.88 -19.85
CA ALA A 109 -24.43 -2.53 -19.00
C ALA A 109 -24.29 -1.11 -18.44
N PHE A 110 -23.09 -0.73 -18.00
CA PHE A 110 -22.83 0.62 -17.54
C PHE A 110 -23.01 1.66 -18.66
N LEU A 111 -22.43 1.43 -19.83
CA LEU A 111 -22.52 2.35 -20.96
C LEU A 111 -23.93 2.46 -21.55
N SER A 112 -24.76 1.42 -21.41
CA SER A 112 -26.16 1.45 -21.84
C SER A 112 -27.10 2.11 -20.84
N ALA A 113 -26.72 2.19 -19.57
CA ALA A 113 -27.53 2.74 -18.50
C ALA A 113 -26.71 3.67 -17.59
N LEU A 114 -26.14 4.74 -18.16
CA LEU A 114 -25.26 5.69 -17.46
C LEU A 114 -25.89 6.38 -16.26
N HIS A 115 -27.22 6.34 -16.12
CA HIS A 115 -27.95 6.97 -15.01
C HIS A 115 -28.19 6.02 -13.84
N GLU A 116 -27.97 4.71 -14.01
CA GLU A 116 -28.14 3.75 -12.92
C GLU A 116 -27.02 3.90 -11.89
N THR A 117 -27.41 3.98 -10.62
CA THR A 117 -26.47 4.12 -9.49
C THR A 117 -25.51 2.94 -9.40
N PHE A 118 -26.04 1.72 -9.36
CA PHE A 118 -25.24 0.48 -9.28
C PHE A 118 -25.68 -0.51 -10.36
N GLY A 119 -26.99 -0.77 -10.44
CA GLY A 119 -27.60 -1.40 -11.60
C GLY A 119 -27.12 -2.81 -11.92
N ALA A 120 -27.43 -3.27 -13.13
CA ALA A 120 -26.91 -4.54 -13.65
C ALA A 120 -25.37 -4.53 -13.76
N ALA A 121 -24.79 -3.37 -14.10
CA ALA A 121 -23.34 -3.20 -14.21
C ALA A 121 -22.60 -3.59 -12.93
N GLY A 122 -23.05 -3.11 -11.77
CA GLY A 122 -22.44 -3.40 -10.48
C GLY A 122 -22.55 -4.87 -10.09
N TRP A 123 -23.70 -5.50 -10.30
CA TRP A 123 -23.88 -6.93 -9.99
C TRP A 123 -23.05 -7.84 -10.88
N LEU A 124 -22.96 -7.52 -12.18
CA LEU A 124 -22.11 -8.24 -13.13
C LEU A 124 -20.63 -8.08 -12.75
N TRP A 125 -20.21 -6.88 -12.36
CA TRP A 125 -18.86 -6.60 -11.90
C TRP A 125 -18.49 -7.39 -10.65
N LEU A 126 -19.32 -7.36 -9.59
CA LEU A 126 -19.09 -8.13 -8.37
C LEU A 126 -19.05 -9.64 -8.64
N THR A 127 -19.93 -10.14 -9.51
CA THR A 127 -19.95 -11.55 -9.89
C THR A 127 -18.69 -11.92 -10.69
N GLY A 128 -18.22 -11.03 -11.58
CA GLY A 128 -16.95 -11.18 -12.29
C GLY A 128 -15.75 -11.25 -11.34
N ILE A 129 -15.71 -10.40 -10.31
CA ILE A 129 -14.70 -10.44 -9.23
C ILE A 129 -14.74 -11.79 -8.52
N ALA A 130 -15.91 -12.26 -8.11
CA ALA A 130 -16.06 -13.54 -7.43
C ALA A 130 -15.60 -14.72 -8.30
N LEU A 131 -15.95 -14.72 -9.60
CA LEU A 131 -15.55 -15.76 -10.54
C LEU A 131 -14.04 -15.76 -10.82
N VAL A 132 -13.39 -14.59 -10.96
CA VAL A 132 -11.93 -14.56 -11.19
C VAL A 132 -11.16 -15.05 -9.96
N ILE A 133 -11.61 -14.71 -8.75
CA ILE A 133 -11.04 -15.26 -7.51
C ILE A 133 -11.24 -16.77 -7.45
N ALA A 134 -12.44 -17.27 -7.76
CA ALA A 134 -12.74 -18.70 -7.79
C ALA A 134 -11.89 -19.45 -8.83
N ALA A 135 -11.72 -18.88 -10.03
CA ALA A 135 -10.88 -19.42 -11.09
C ALA A 135 -9.41 -19.51 -10.64
N ALA A 136 -8.89 -18.43 -10.06
CA ALA A 136 -7.51 -18.37 -9.58
C ALA A 136 -7.25 -19.30 -8.39
N ALA A 137 -8.23 -19.49 -7.50
CA ALA A 137 -8.15 -20.41 -6.36
C ALA A 137 -8.19 -21.89 -6.77
N ARG A 138 -8.81 -22.21 -7.92
CA ARG A 138 -8.87 -23.57 -8.48
C ARG A 138 -7.54 -24.01 -9.10
N LEU A 139 -6.70 -23.06 -9.50
CA LEU A 139 -5.37 -23.34 -10.02
C LEU A 139 -4.40 -23.56 -8.85
N PRO A 140 -3.75 -24.73 -8.77
CA PRO A 140 -2.78 -24.99 -7.73
C PRO A 140 -1.60 -24.01 -7.88
N GLY A 141 -1.15 -23.46 -6.75
CA GLY A 141 0.22 -22.96 -6.68
C GLY A 141 1.19 -24.12 -6.45
N ALA A 142 2.49 -23.84 -6.48
CA ALA A 142 3.49 -24.78 -5.96
C ALA A 142 3.10 -25.18 -4.52
N GLU A 143 3.26 -26.45 -4.18
CA GLU A 143 2.51 -27.20 -3.15
C GLU A 143 2.34 -26.58 -1.74
N HIS A 144 1.35 -27.15 -1.03
CA HIS A 144 0.93 -26.89 0.36
C HIS A 144 2.00 -27.16 1.44
N ASN A 145 3.14 -27.77 1.12
CA ASN A 145 4.23 -27.99 2.09
C ASN A 145 5.12 -26.75 2.30
N CYS A 146 4.77 -25.60 1.71
CA CYS A 146 5.51 -24.34 1.82
C CYS A 146 5.41 -23.59 3.16
N SER A 147 4.70 -24.10 4.19
CA SER A 147 4.87 -23.53 5.54
C SER A 147 6.30 -23.76 6.05
N ALA A 148 6.96 -24.84 5.61
CA ALA A 148 8.37 -25.12 5.86
C ALA A 148 9.31 -24.44 4.84
N ALA A 149 8.90 -24.36 3.56
CA ALA A 149 9.77 -23.85 2.47
C ALA A 149 9.71 -22.33 2.23
N SER A 150 8.69 -21.62 2.73
CA SER A 150 8.58 -20.15 2.60
C SER A 150 9.52 -19.36 3.53
N GLY A 151 10.22 -20.05 4.45
CA GLY A 151 11.11 -19.43 5.43
C GLY A 151 10.42 -18.50 6.43
N LEU A 152 9.10 -18.30 6.35
CA LEU A 152 8.34 -17.50 7.29
C LEU A 152 7.92 -18.37 8.47
N PRO A 153 8.37 -18.07 9.69
CA PRO A 153 8.03 -18.90 10.82
C PRO A 153 6.51 -18.87 11.08
N ALA A 154 5.94 -20.04 11.40
CA ALA A 154 4.51 -20.26 11.63
C ALA A 154 3.96 -19.41 12.77
N TRP A 155 2.80 -18.77 12.57
CA TRP A 155 2.19 -17.86 13.54
C TRP A 155 2.14 -18.47 14.94
N ARG A 156 2.75 -17.77 15.90
CA ARG A 156 2.68 -18.15 17.32
C ARG A 156 1.48 -17.43 17.95
N LEU A 157 0.85 -18.04 18.95
CA LEU A 157 -0.29 -17.41 19.63
C LEU A 157 0.04 -16.03 20.21
N TRP A 158 1.23 -15.86 20.81
CA TRP A 158 1.67 -14.54 21.30
C TRP A 158 1.81 -13.50 20.19
N GLU A 159 2.20 -13.94 18.98
CA GLU A 159 2.37 -13.06 17.83
C GLU A 159 1.00 -12.62 17.31
N VAL A 160 0.03 -13.54 17.22
CA VAL A 160 -1.36 -13.22 16.91
C VAL A 160 -1.93 -12.24 17.93
N ALA A 161 -1.74 -12.52 19.22
CA ALA A 161 -2.23 -11.66 20.31
C ALA A 161 -1.62 -10.26 20.26
N LEU A 162 -0.31 -10.15 20.02
CA LEU A 162 0.37 -8.86 19.90
C LEU A 162 -0.09 -8.07 18.67
N VAL A 163 -0.22 -8.72 17.52
CA VAL A 163 -0.72 -8.07 16.30
C VAL A 163 -2.17 -7.62 16.49
N ALA A 164 -3.00 -8.44 17.13
CA ALA A 164 -4.36 -8.07 17.48
C ALA A 164 -4.40 -6.88 18.44
N ALA A 165 -3.51 -6.81 19.42
CA ALA A 165 -3.39 -5.66 20.32
C ALA A 165 -2.96 -4.38 19.57
N ILE A 166 -1.98 -4.47 18.66
CA ILE A 166 -1.55 -3.34 17.83
C ILE A 166 -2.70 -2.87 16.93
N ALA A 167 -3.43 -3.79 16.31
CA ALA A 167 -4.58 -3.47 15.46
C ALA A 167 -5.72 -2.84 16.27
N ALA A 168 -6.00 -3.36 17.46
CA ALA A 168 -6.99 -2.78 18.38
C ALA A 168 -6.58 -1.36 18.80
N ALA A 169 -5.31 -1.15 19.15
CA ALA A 169 -4.78 0.19 19.44
C ALA A 169 -4.93 1.13 18.23
N ALA A 170 -4.64 0.66 17.02
CA ALA A 170 -4.80 1.44 15.79
C ALA A 170 -6.25 1.88 15.55
N VAL A 171 -7.23 0.99 15.82
CA VAL A 171 -8.66 1.29 15.76
C VAL A 171 -9.05 2.32 16.83
N VAL A 172 -8.66 2.09 18.09
CA VAL A 172 -8.99 3.01 19.20
C VAL A 172 -8.44 4.42 18.91
N LEU A 173 -7.18 4.53 18.51
CA LEU A 173 -6.54 5.82 18.22
C LEU A 173 -7.20 6.59 17.08
N ARG A 174 -7.87 5.90 16.14
CA ARG A 174 -8.49 6.53 14.97
C ARG A 174 -9.99 6.74 15.11
N VAL A 175 -10.70 5.88 15.86
CA VAL A 175 -12.17 5.92 15.97
C VAL A 175 -12.64 6.63 17.25
N TRP A 176 -11.85 6.60 18.32
CA TRP A 176 -12.23 7.25 19.57
C TRP A 176 -12.39 8.75 19.39
N ASN A 177 -13.54 9.31 19.78
CA ASN A 177 -13.86 10.73 19.73
C ASN A 177 -13.61 11.40 18.36
N LEU A 178 -14.09 10.79 17.27
CA LEU A 178 -13.94 11.33 15.91
C LEU A 178 -14.61 12.70 15.70
N ARG A 179 -15.64 13.01 16.50
CA ARG A 179 -16.37 14.28 16.40
C ARG A 179 -15.50 15.45 16.85
N ASP A 180 -14.87 15.35 18.01
CA ASP A 180 -14.19 16.49 18.64
C ASP A 180 -12.66 16.48 18.42
N VAL A 181 -12.09 15.37 17.92
CA VAL A 181 -10.65 15.27 17.64
C VAL A 181 -10.41 14.77 16.20
N PRO A 182 -9.67 15.51 15.35
CA PRO A 182 -9.14 16.84 15.61
C PRO A 182 -10.27 17.88 15.77
N PHE A 183 -10.01 18.90 16.60
CA PHE A 183 -10.95 20.01 16.83
C PHE A 183 -11.08 20.89 15.59
N ASN A 184 -10.03 20.94 14.76
CA ASN A 184 -10.07 21.63 13.50
C ASN A 184 -10.96 20.87 12.51
N ILE A 185 -11.83 21.61 11.82
CA ILE A 185 -12.70 21.09 10.78
C ILE A 185 -12.18 21.63 9.47
N TYR A 186 -11.72 20.74 8.61
CA TYR A 186 -11.20 21.17 7.33
C TYR A 186 -12.32 21.25 6.28
N PRO A 187 -12.31 22.25 5.36
CA PRO A 187 -13.38 22.44 4.38
C PRO A 187 -13.69 21.19 3.55
N ASP A 188 -12.67 20.42 3.17
CA ASP A 188 -12.87 19.21 2.35
C ASP A 188 -13.64 18.11 3.09
N GLU A 189 -13.64 18.12 4.43
CA GLU A 189 -14.45 17.17 5.21
C GLU A 189 -15.95 17.48 5.08
N VAL A 190 -16.29 18.77 5.14
CA VAL A 190 -17.65 19.28 4.97
C VAL A 190 -18.10 19.06 3.53
N MET A 191 -17.22 19.31 2.56
CA MET A 191 -17.49 19.04 1.16
C MET A 191 -17.69 17.54 0.89
N THR A 192 -16.86 16.67 1.48
CA THR A 192 -17.02 15.22 1.36
C THR A 192 -18.38 14.77 1.88
N GLY A 193 -18.78 15.24 3.06
CA GLY A 193 -20.07 14.92 3.66
C GLY A 193 -21.25 15.44 2.84
N SER A 194 -21.21 16.71 2.42
CA SER A 194 -22.30 17.34 1.66
C SER A 194 -22.44 16.77 0.25
N VAL A 195 -21.33 16.47 -0.45
CA VAL A 195 -21.36 15.82 -1.77
C VAL A 195 -21.92 14.41 -1.64
N ALA A 196 -21.49 13.63 -0.65
CA ALA A 196 -22.01 12.28 -0.42
C ALA A 196 -23.51 12.28 -0.08
N GLU A 197 -23.93 13.16 0.84
CA GLU A 197 -25.33 13.29 1.26
C GLU A 197 -26.23 13.70 0.08
N ARG A 198 -25.83 14.71 -0.69
CA ARG A 198 -26.61 15.18 -1.85
C ARG A 198 -26.62 14.15 -2.97
N ALA A 199 -25.51 13.48 -3.25
CA ALA A 199 -25.42 12.54 -4.37
C ALA A 199 -26.18 11.23 -4.13
N TYR A 200 -26.41 10.82 -2.88
CA TYR A 200 -26.93 9.48 -2.58
C TYR A 200 -28.11 9.44 -1.60
N LEU A 201 -28.37 10.49 -0.81
CA LEU A 201 -29.41 10.49 0.22
C LEU A 201 -30.57 11.45 -0.08
N SER A 202 -30.29 12.73 -0.34
CA SER A 202 -31.32 13.77 -0.48
C SER A 202 -31.50 14.33 -1.89
N GLY A 203 -30.56 14.03 -2.81
CA GLY A 203 -30.62 14.51 -4.18
C GLY A 203 -31.79 13.94 -4.98
N PRO A 204 -32.17 14.61 -6.08
CA PRO A 204 -33.30 14.20 -6.91
C PRO A 204 -33.09 12.84 -7.60
N ALA A 205 -31.83 12.48 -7.85
CA ALA A 205 -31.43 11.18 -8.38
C ALA A 205 -30.09 10.77 -7.78
N GLN A 206 -29.92 9.48 -7.54
CA GLN A 206 -28.69 8.92 -7.00
C GLN A 206 -27.61 8.82 -8.08
N ALA A 207 -26.41 9.36 -7.81
CA ALA A 207 -25.32 9.37 -8.77
C ALA A 207 -24.81 7.96 -9.11
N PRO A 208 -24.40 7.70 -10.37
CA PRO A 208 -23.70 6.46 -10.73
C PRO A 208 -22.47 6.24 -9.86
N VAL A 209 -22.24 5.02 -9.38
CA VAL A 209 -21.06 4.67 -8.55
C VAL A 209 -19.78 4.60 -9.40
N PHE A 210 -19.92 4.28 -10.68
CA PHE A 210 -18.82 4.20 -11.66
C PHE A 210 -18.61 5.52 -12.41
N SER A 211 -18.68 6.64 -11.70
CA SER A 211 -18.44 7.98 -12.23
C SER A 211 -17.54 8.79 -11.29
N THR A 212 -17.46 10.09 -11.53
CA THR A 212 -16.79 11.06 -10.67
C THR A 212 -17.80 12.04 -10.07
N LEU A 213 -17.47 12.53 -8.88
CA LEU A 213 -18.21 13.53 -8.13
C LEU A 213 -17.26 14.66 -7.71
N TRP A 214 -17.87 15.71 -7.14
CA TRP A 214 -17.19 16.95 -6.73
C TRP A 214 -16.62 17.70 -7.94
N SER A 215 -17.42 18.64 -8.44
CA SER A 215 -17.09 19.52 -9.58
C SER A 215 -15.66 20.04 -9.47
N ASP A 216 -14.93 20.03 -10.58
CA ASP A 216 -13.55 20.53 -10.72
C ASP A 216 -12.47 19.73 -9.97
N ILE A 217 -12.87 18.72 -9.18
CA ILE A 217 -11.95 17.78 -8.53
C ILE A 217 -12.04 16.39 -9.16
N GLU A 218 -13.24 15.98 -9.58
CA GLU A 218 -13.49 14.73 -10.31
C GLU A 218 -13.02 13.48 -9.53
N LEU A 219 -13.40 13.42 -8.24
CA LEU A 219 -13.07 12.29 -7.37
C LEU A 219 -14.00 11.09 -7.66
N PRO A 220 -13.50 9.84 -7.61
CA PRO A 220 -14.33 8.66 -7.84
C PRO A 220 -15.55 8.59 -6.91
N ALA A 221 -16.72 8.29 -7.49
CA ALA A 221 -18.01 8.37 -6.81
C ALA A 221 -18.21 7.30 -5.71
N LEU A 222 -17.58 6.12 -5.85
CA LEU A 222 -17.69 5.02 -4.88
C LEU A 222 -17.27 5.41 -3.45
N TRP A 223 -16.26 6.27 -3.29
CA TRP A 223 -15.90 6.81 -1.98
C TRP A 223 -17.07 7.52 -1.32
N PHE A 224 -17.75 8.39 -2.06
CA PHE A 224 -18.90 9.14 -1.54
C PHE A 224 -20.11 8.24 -1.31
N ALA A 225 -20.32 7.21 -2.13
CA ALA A 225 -21.35 6.20 -1.90
C ALA A 225 -21.13 5.47 -0.56
N LEU A 226 -19.88 5.13 -0.24
CA LEU A 226 -19.51 4.54 1.04
C LEU A 226 -19.73 5.51 2.21
N VAL A 227 -19.31 6.77 2.08
CA VAL A 227 -19.56 7.83 3.08
C VAL A 227 -21.06 8.01 3.32
N ALA A 228 -21.85 8.09 2.25
CA ALA A 228 -23.31 8.23 2.32
C ALA A 228 -23.97 7.03 3.01
N GLY A 229 -23.50 5.81 2.76
CA GLY A 229 -23.95 4.61 3.47
C GLY A 229 -23.73 4.71 4.98
N VAL A 230 -22.56 5.21 5.39
CA VAL A 230 -22.24 5.42 6.81
C VAL A 230 -23.08 6.56 7.42
N LEU A 231 -23.32 7.65 6.68
CA LEU A 231 -24.21 8.73 7.11
C LEU A 231 -25.67 8.26 7.25
N LYS A 232 -26.14 7.39 6.37
CA LYS A 232 -27.49 6.81 6.44
C LYS A 232 -27.70 5.99 7.71
N LEU A 233 -26.67 5.27 8.16
CA LEU A 233 -26.73 4.41 9.35
C LEU A 233 -26.46 5.18 10.65
N GLY A 234 -25.50 6.10 10.64
CA GLY A 234 -25.06 6.83 11.83
C GLY A 234 -25.66 8.22 12.02
N GLY A 235 -26.42 8.72 11.04
CA GLY A 235 -26.92 10.10 10.99
C GLY A 235 -25.91 11.09 10.41
N ILE A 236 -26.39 12.27 10.04
CA ILE A 236 -25.56 13.35 9.49
C ILE A 236 -24.77 13.98 10.63
N GLY A 237 -23.44 13.82 10.62
CA GLY A 237 -22.57 14.44 11.62
C GLY A 237 -21.09 14.22 11.32
N LEU A 238 -20.25 15.14 11.79
CA LEU A 238 -18.82 15.15 11.49
C LEU A 238 -18.10 13.85 11.89
N GLY A 239 -18.38 13.33 13.09
CA GLY A 239 -17.79 12.07 13.55
C GLY A 239 -18.16 10.87 12.66
N VAL A 240 -19.34 10.90 12.04
CA VAL A 240 -19.84 9.84 11.14
C VAL A 240 -19.17 9.96 9.77
N VAL A 241 -19.02 11.18 9.24
CA VAL A 241 -18.31 11.43 7.96
C VAL A 241 -16.83 11.00 8.04
N ARG A 242 -16.19 11.15 9.20
CA ARG A 242 -14.78 10.75 9.43
C ARG A 242 -14.58 9.24 9.58
N LEU A 243 -15.63 8.48 9.90
CA LEU A 243 -15.53 7.06 10.25
C LEU A 243 -14.92 6.19 9.12
N PRO A 244 -15.31 6.34 7.84
CA PRO A 244 -14.67 5.63 6.73
C PRO A 244 -13.14 5.78 6.70
N ALA A 245 -12.63 7.02 6.74
CA ALA A 245 -11.21 7.31 6.69
C ALA A 245 -10.48 6.69 7.89
N ALA A 246 -11.08 6.77 9.08
CA ALA A 246 -10.54 6.19 10.31
C ALA A 246 -10.39 4.67 10.21
N LEU A 247 -11.39 4.00 9.64
CA LEU A 247 -11.37 2.55 9.45
C LEU A 247 -10.34 2.12 8.40
N PHE A 248 -10.23 2.81 7.26
CA PHE A 248 -9.19 2.52 6.26
C PHE A 248 -7.78 2.75 6.83
N GLY A 249 -7.59 3.85 7.56
CA GLY A 249 -6.34 4.14 8.26
C GLY A 249 -5.95 3.07 9.26
N ALA A 250 -6.90 2.61 10.09
CA ALA A 250 -6.65 1.53 11.04
C ALA A 250 -6.39 0.19 10.34
N ALA A 251 -7.18 -0.13 9.31
CA ALA A 251 -7.08 -1.36 8.56
C ALA A 251 -5.75 -1.50 7.83
N THR A 252 -5.08 -0.40 7.46
CA THR A 252 -3.76 -0.38 6.80
C THR A 252 -2.68 -1.10 7.61
N VAL A 253 -2.79 -1.11 8.94
CA VAL A 253 -1.79 -1.75 9.83
C VAL A 253 -1.62 -3.24 9.56
N LEU A 254 -2.72 -3.94 9.25
CA LEU A 254 -2.72 -5.39 9.04
C LEU A 254 -2.01 -5.85 7.74
N PRO A 255 -2.38 -5.35 6.53
CA PRO A 255 -1.65 -5.67 5.32
C PRO A 255 -0.22 -5.15 5.37
N PHE A 256 0.04 -4.01 6.03
CA PHE A 256 1.41 -3.52 6.24
C PHE A 256 2.24 -4.50 7.07
N TYR A 257 1.71 -4.98 8.21
CA TYR A 257 2.35 -6.04 9.00
C TYR A 257 2.63 -7.28 8.15
N GLY A 258 1.64 -7.74 7.38
CA GLY A 258 1.77 -8.89 6.49
C GLY A 258 2.89 -8.70 5.47
N PHE A 259 2.92 -7.55 4.79
CA PHE A 259 3.93 -7.18 3.80
C PHE A 259 5.34 -7.16 4.41
N VAL A 260 5.54 -6.38 5.48
CA VAL A 260 6.85 -6.26 6.15
C VAL A 260 7.29 -7.61 6.71
N ARG A 261 6.36 -8.41 7.26
CA ARG A 261 6.66 -9.76 7.75
C ARG A 261 7.15 -10.65 6.64
N CYS A 262 6.56 -10.56 5.45
CA CYS A 262 7.06 -11.28 4.30
C CYS A 262 8.53 -10.88 4.07
N VAL A 263 8.82 -9.61 3.82
CA VAL A 263 10.16 -9.20 3.35
C VAL A 263 11.25 -9.30 4.41
N TRP A 264 11.00 -8.78 5.61
CA TRP A 264 12.02 -8.57 6.65
C TRP A 264 11.77 -9.37 7.94
N GLY A 265 10.74 -10.21 7.97
CA GLY A 265 10.45 -11.10 9.10
C GLY A 265 9.70 -10.42 10.25
N ARG A 266 9.51 -11.18 11.33
CA ARG A 266 8.57 -10.84 12.41
C ARG A 266 8.92 -9.58 13.18
N ALA A 267 10.18 -9.44 13.58
CA ALA A 267 10.61 -8.33 14.44
C ALA A 267 10.44 -6.99 13.71
N ALA A 268 10.89 -6.92 12.46
CA ALA A 268 10.66 -5.77 11.59
C ALA A 268 9.17 -5.48 11.38
N ALA A 269 8.35 -6.52 11.21
CA ALA A 269 6.90 -6.36 11.04
C ALA A 269 6.21 -5.81 12.28
N ILE A 270 6.56 -6.30 13.48
CA ILE A 270 6.02 -5.78 14.74
C ILE A 270 6.44 -4.32 14.94
N ALA A 271 7.72 -4.00 14.73
CA ALA A 271 8.22 -2.64 14.84
C ALA A 271 7.54 -1.70 13.84
N GLY A 272 7.50 -2.09 12.57
CA GLY A 272 6.86 -1.31 11.50
C GLY A 272 5.36 -1.13 11.73
N ALA A 273 4.64 -2.19 12.09
CA ALA A 273 3.20 -2.11 12.37
C ALA A 273 2.91 -1.22 13.59
N SER A 274 3.79 -1.22 14.59
CA SER A 274 3.70 -0.31 15.72
C SER A 274 3.91 1.14 15.27
N ILE A 275 4.96 1.43 14.49
CA ILE A 275 5.19 2.76 13.91
C ILE A 275 3.97 3.22 13.10
N MET A 276 3.40 2.36 12.24
CA MET A 276 2.20 2.68 11.46
C MET A 276 0.97 2.94 12.36
N ALA A 277 0.77 2.14 13.40
CA ALA A 277 -0.36 2.27 14.32
C ALA A 277 -0.30 3.59 15.11
N PHE A 278 0.89 4.00 15.55
CA PHE A 278 1.12 5.16 16.41
C PHE A 278 1.64 6.41 15.68
N SER A 279 1.88 6.34 14.36
CA SER A 279 2.36 7.47 13.56
C SER A 279 1.40 8.67 13.68
N ALA A 280 1.92 9.80 14.16
CA ALA A 280 1.13 11.01 14.38
C ALA A 280 0.48 11.51 13.09
N ALA A 281 1.25 11.55 11.99
CA ALA A 281 0.74 11.95 10.68
C ALA A 281 -0.33 10.98 10.18
N ASN A 282 -0.09 9.67 10.24
CA ASN A 282 -1.06 8.69 9.74
C ASN A 282 -2.35 8.73 10.56
N VAL A 283 -2.26 8.79 11.90
CA VAL A 283 -3.42 8.94 12.79
C VAL A 283 -4.18 10.22 12.47
N HIS A 284 -3.48 11.35 12.33
CA HIS A 284 -4.10 12.64 12.01
C HIS A 284 -4.91 12.59 10.72
N TYR A 285 -4.31 12.19 9.60
CA TYR A 285 -5.01 12.09 8.31
C TYR A 285 -6.12 11.04 8.33
N SER A 286 -5.97 9.95 9.08
CA SER A 286 -7.03 8.95 9.26
C SER A 286 -8.26 9.51 9.99
N ARG A 287 -8.08 10.54 10.82
CA ARG A 287 -9.15 11.15 11.61
C ARG A 287 -9.81 12.33 10.91
N MET A 288 -9.39 12.65 9.70
CA MET A 288 -10.04 13.64 8.84
C MET A 288 -10.81 12.90 7.75
N ALA A 289 -11.95 13.43 7.33
CA ALA A 289 -12.78 12.81 6.29
C ALA A 289 -12.20 12.99 4.87
N LEU A 290 -10.97 12.54 4.67
CA LEU A 290 -10.26 12.55 3.41
C LEU A 290 -10.12 11.14 2.85
N ASN A 291 -10.21 11.00 1.53
CA ASN A 291 -10.01 9.74 0.83
C ASN A 291 -8.53 9.40 0.58
N ASN A 292 -7.60 10.32 0.80
CA ASN A 292 -6.17 10.06 0.59
C ASN A 292 -5.64 8.84 1.38
N ILE A 293 -6.20 8.57 2.58
CA ILE A 293 -5.81 7.47 3.46
C ILE A 293 -6.14 6.08 2.89
N THR A 294 -7.00 5.98 1.88
CA THR A 294 -7.25 4.70 1.20
C THR A 294 -6.04 4.26 0.38
N THR A 295 -5.21 5.20 -0.09
CA THR A 295 -4.00 4.93 -0.88
C THR A 295 -3.05 3.97 -0.16
N PRO A 296 -2.54 4.28 1.05
CA PRO A 296 -1.64 3.35 1.76
C PRO A 296 -2.32 2.02 2.08
N PHE A 297 -3.63 1.98 2.36
CA PHE A 297 -4.36 0.72 2.55
C PHE A 297 -4.27 -0.18 1.32
N PHE A 298 -4.68 0.33 0.15
CA PHE A 298 -4.70 -0.45 -1.09
C PHE A 298 -3.28 -0.82 -1.55
N TRP A 299 -2.31 0.09 -1.40
CA TRP A 299 -0.92 -0.17 -1.78
C TRP A 299 -0.30 -1.26 -0.93
N THR A 300 -0.43 -1.18 0.40
CA THR A 300 0.13 -2.19 1.30
C THR A 300 -0.54 -3.55 1.11
N LEU A 301 -1.85 -3.58 0.85
CA LEU A 301 -2.58 -4.81 0.56
C LEU A 301 -2.14 -5.43 -0.79
N CYS A 302 -1.96 -4.61 -1.83
CA CYS A 302 -1.42 -5.04 -3.12
C CYS A 302 0.00 -5.61 -2.97
N PHE A 303 0.91 -4.88 -2.30
CA PHE A 303 2.29 -5.31 -2.08
C PHE A 303 2.37 -6.57 -1.22
N PHE A 304 1.52 -6.69 -0.20
CA PHE A 304 1.40 -7.91 0.58
C PHE A 304 1.09 -9.13 -0.30
N PHE A 305 0.08 -9.02 -1.17
CA PHE A 305 -0.31 -10.09 -2.06
C PHE A 305 0.75 -10.39 -3.14
N ILE A 306 1.45 -9.38 -3.66
CA ILE A 306 2.59 -9.60 -4.58
C ILE A 306 3.70 -10.38 -3.88
N MET A 307 4.11 -9.96 -2.69
CA MET A 307 5.17 -10.64 -1.94
C MET A 307 4.78 -12.06 -1.56
N ARG A 308 3.51 -12.28 -1.21
CA ARG A 308 2.95 -13.61 -0.97
C ARG A 308 2.92 -14.45 -2.26
N GLY A 309 2.56 -13.85 -3.38
CA GLY A 309 2.50 -14.48 -4.71
C GLY A 309 3.86 -14.87 -5.26
N LEU A 310 4.91 -14.08 -5.02
CA LEU A 310 6.30 -14.40 -5.39
C LEU A 310 6.85 -15.61 -4.61
N ARG A 311 6.30 -15.88 -3.42
CA ARG A 311 6.72 -17.02 -2.59
C ARG A 311 5.93 -18.27 -2.87
N ASN A 312 4.61 -18.14 -2.94
CA ASN A 312 3.71 -19.29 -3.02
C ASN A 312 3.40 -19.69 -4.47
N ARG A 313 3.70 -18.81 -5.46
CA ARG A 313 3.33 -18.98 -6.87
C ARG A 313 1.85 -19.31 -7.09
N ARG A 314 0.97 -18.87 -6.19
CA ARG A 314 -0.47 -19.10 -6.29
C ARG A 314 -1.11 -18.02 -7.15
N PRO A 315 -1.84 -18.36 -8.22
CA PRO A 315 -2.53 -17.38 -9.05
C PRO A 315 -3.46 -16.45 -8.26
N VAL A 316 -4.15 -16.98 -7.24
CA VAL A 316 -5.05 -16.20 -6.40
C VAL A 316 -4.35 -15.03 -5.71
N ASP A 317 -3.09 -15.16 -5.29
CA ASP A 317 -2.36 -14.06 -4.66
C ASP A 317 -2.10 -12.93 -5.67
N TRP A 318 -1.75 -13.26 -6.91
CA TRP A 318 -1.55 -12.27 -7.98
C TRP A 318 -2.87 -11.64 -8.44
N THR A 319 -3.95 -12.42 -8.52
CA THR A 319 -5.30 -11.91 -8.81
C THR A 319 -5.77 -10.94 -7.73
N LEU A 320 -5.57 -11.27 -6.44
CA LEU A 320 -5.94 -10.39 -5.34
C LEU A 320 -5.11 -9.11 -5.31
N ALA A 321 -3.81 -9.18 -5.61
CA ALA A 321 -2.98 -7.98 -5.81
C ALA A 321 -3.54 -7.08 -6.90
N GLY A 322 -3.89 -7.67 -8.06
CA GLY A 322 -4.45 -6.96 -9.20
C GLY A 322 -5.78 -6.32 -8.86
N LEU A 323 -6.72 -7.11 -8.32
CA LEU A 323 -8.04 -6.64 -7.89
C LEU A 323 -7.94 -5.50 -6.89
N THR A 324 -7.03 -5.60 -5.92
CA THR A 324 -6.79 -4.54 -4.93
C THR A 324 -6.29 -3.27 -5.61
N ALA A 325 -5.34 -3.38 -6.54
CA ALA A 325 -4.85 -2.24 -7.30
C ALA A 325 -5.93 -1.61 -8.19
N GLY A 326 -6.73 -2.41 -8.90
CA GLY A 326 -7.81 -1.90 -9.74
C GLY A 326 -8.96 -1.29 -8.94
N LEU A 327 -9.33 -1.92 -7.81
CA LEU A 327 -10.38 -1.41 -6.92
C LEU A 327 -9.97 -0.07 -6.28
N SER A 328 -8.67 0.15 -6.07
CA SER A 328 -8.15 1.38 -5.49
C SER A 328 -8.46 2.63 -6.34
N GLU A 329 -8.59 2.47 -7.66
CA GLU A 329 -8.98 3.53 -8.61
C GLU A 329 -10.37 4.12 -8.32
N HIS A 330 -11.20 3.40 -7.57
CA HIS A 330 -12.54 3.86 -7.17
C HIS A 330 -12.54 4.73 -5.91
N PHE A 331 -11.40 5.00 -5.29
CA PHE A 331 -11.35 5.71 -4.00
C PHE A 331 -10.64 7.05 -4.09
N TYR A 332 -9.45 7.11 -4.67
CA TYR A 332 -8.65 8.34 -4.72
C TYR A 332 -7.67 8.33 -5.89
N TYR A 333 -7.49 9.46 -6.57
CA TYR A 333 -6.57 9.54 -7.69
C TYR A 333 -5.10 9.32 -7.31
N GLY A 334 -4.72 9.42 -6.02
CA GLY A 334 -3.36 9.10 -5.57
C GLY A 334 -2.96 7.65 -5.85
N THR A 335 -3.93 6.75 -6.06
CA THR A 335 -3.66 5.37 -6.44
C THR A 335 -3.29 5.20 -7.90
N ARG A 336 -3.54 6.20 -8.76
CA ARG A 336 -3.20 6.18 -10.20
C ARG A 336 -1.69 6.02 -10.46
N LEU A 337 -0.85 6.28 -9.46
CA LEU A 337 0.59 6.02 -9.52
C LEU A 337 0.94 4.52 -9.36
N LEU A 338 0.09 3.74 -8.70
CA LEU A 338 0.31 2.32 -8.43
C LEU A 338 0.56 1.47 -9.69
N PRO A 339 -0.24 1.57 -10.79
CA PRO A 339 0.04 0.79 -12.00
C PRO A 339 1.43 1.07 -12.58
N PHE A 340 1.95 2.31 -12.47
CA PHE A 340 3.31 2.65 -12.90
C PHE A 340 4.37 2.06 -11.97
N ILE A 341 4.13 2.03 -10.66
CA ILE A 341 5.00 1.35 -9.70
C ILE A 341 5.04 -0.16 -10.00
N LEU A 342 3.89 -0.78 -10.28
CA LEU A 342 3.81 -2.19 -10.64
C LEU A 342 4.52 -2.47 -11.97
N LEU A 343 4.37 -1.60 -12.97
CA LEU A 343 5.10 -1.69 -14.23
C LEU A 343 6.62 -1.59 -14.00
N GLY A 344 7.06 -0.60 -13.21
CA GLY A 344 8.45 -0.43 -12.80
C GLY A 344 9.01 -1.67 -12.11
N PHE A 345 8.23 -2.26 -11.19
CA PHE A 345 8.59 -3.50 -10.50
C PHE A 345 8.69 -4.69 -11.45
N VAL A 346 7.74 -4.86 -12.37
CA VAL A 346 7.78 -5.92 -13.37
C VAL A 346 8.98 -5.74 -14.30
N MET A 347 9.26 -4.53 -14.78
CA MET A 347 10.45 -4.22 -15.58
C MET A 347 11.74 -4.54 -14.81
N TYR A 348 11.82 -4.15 -13.54
CA TYR A 348 12.92 -4.51 -12.65
C TYR A 348 13.14 -6.02 -12.57
N LEU A 349 12.07 -6.82 -12.46
CA LEU A 349 12.17 -8.28 -12.47
C LEU A 349 12.70 -8.81 -13.80
N PHE A 350 12.22 -8.30 -14.94
CA PHE A 350 12.70 -8.76 -16.25
C PHE A 350 14.14 -8.33 -16.56
N VAL A 351 14.58 -7.16 -16.09
CA VAL A 351 15.93 -6.64 -16.33
C VAL A 351 16.96 -7.31 -15.42
N LEU A 352 16.69 -7.40 -14.11
CA LEU A 352 17.68 -7.89 -13.14
C LEU A 352 17.49 -9.36 -12.73
N HIS A 353 16.28 -9.91 -12.90
CA HIS A 353 15.92 -11.27 -12.47
C HIS A 353 15.27 -12.06 -13.63
N TRP A 354 15.80 -11.91 -14.85
CA TRP A 354 15.22 -12.46 -16.08
C TRP A 354 14.85 -13.96 -16.01
N ARG A 355 15.72 -14.78 -15.39
CA ARG A 355 15.51 -16.23 -15.31
C ARG A 355 14.27 -16.56 -14.47
N GLU A 356 14.13 -15.89 -13.34
CA GLU A 356 13.01 -16.01 -12.41
C GLU A 356 11.75 -15.39 -13.01
N ALA A 357 11.85 -14.19 -13.59
CA ALA A 357 10.72 -13.43 -14.14
C ALA A 357 9.96 -14.20 -15.22
N ARG A 358 10.67 -14.94 -16.10
CA ARG A 358 10.04 -15.80 -17.11
C ARG A 358 9.13 -16.87 -16.51
N CYS A 359 9.39 -17.32 -15.29
CA CYS A 359 8.52 -18.27 -14.59
C CYS A 359 7.23 -17.64 -14.06
N TYR A 360 7.15 -16.30 -13.96
CA TYR A 360 6.00 -15.57 -13.43
C TYR A 360 5.15 -14.89 -14.51
N VAL A 361 5.43 -15.09 -15.80
CA VAL A 361 4.66 -14.45 -16.90
C VAL A 361 3.15 -14.72 -16.78
N GLN A 362 2.77 -15.97 -16.48
CA GLN A 362 1.36 -16.33 -16.28
C GLN A 362 0.76 -15.62 -15.06
N HIS A 363 1.52 -15.51 -13.97
CA HIS A 363 1.10 -14.83 -12.75
C HIS A 363 0.97 -13.32 -12.92
N ILE A 364 1.86 -12.70 -13.69
CA ILE A 364 1.74 -11.30 -14.11
C ILE A 364 0.45 -11.12 -14.94
N GLY A 365 0.11 -12.08 -15.80
CA GLY A 365 -1.19 -12.10 -16.50
C GLY A 365 -2.39 -12.08 -15.54
N TRP A 366 -2.34 -12.84 -14.44
CA TRP A 366 -3.37 -12.81 -13.39
C TRP A 366 -3.44 -11.48 -12.64
N LEU A 367 -2.30 -10.81 -12.42
CA LEU A 367 -2.24 -9.47 -11.85
C LEU A 367 -2.89 -8.44 -12.76
N VAL A 368 -2.53 -8.43 -14.05
CA VAL A 368 -3.11 -7.52 -15.04
C VAL A 368 -4.61 -7.76 -15.18
N LEU A 369 -5.03 -9.02 -15.28
CA LEU A 369 -6.45 -9.34 -15.37
C LEU A 369 -7.22 -8.93 -14.11
N GLY A 370 -6.65 -9.20 -12.93
CA GLY A 370 -7.22 -8.75 -11.66
C GLY A 370 -7.35 -7.23 -11.60
N TYR A 371 -6.35 -6.48 -12.07
CA TYR A 371 -6.39 -5.02 -12.16
C TYR A 371 -7.51 -4.54 -13.07
N LEU A 372 -7.62 -5.08 -14.28
CA LEU A 372 -8.67 -4.66 -15.23
C LEU A 372 -10.08 -4.96 -14.70
N ILE A 373 -10.29 -6.15 -14.12
CA ILE A 373 -11.58 -6.51 -13.51
C ILE A 373 -11.85 -5.65 -12.27
N GLY A 374 -10.86 -5.38 -11.43
CA GLY A 374 -11.00 -4.53 -10.25
C GLY A 374 -11.31 -3.07 -10.60
N PHE A 375 -10.70 -2.54 -11.66
CA PHE A 375 -11.00 -1.22 -12.19
C PHE A 375 -12.44 -1.17 -12.74
N GLY A 376 -12.89 -2.26 -13.38
CA GLY A 376 -14.30 -2.46 -13.69
C GLY A 376 -14.91 -1.34 -14.54
N PRO A 377 -16.23 -1.09 -14.46
CA PRO A 377 -16.91 -0.12 -15.32
C PRO A 377 -16.40 1.32 -15.23
N LEU A 378 -15.76 1.71 -14.10
CA LEU A 378 -15.14 3.02 -13.95
C LEU A 378 -14.03 3.26 -15.00
N LEU A 379 -13.34 2.20 -15.45
CA LEU A 379 -12.42 2.30 -16.58
C LEU A 379 -13.13 2.79 -17.85
N SER A 380 -14.33 2.28 -18.14
CA SER A 380 -15.12 2.75 -19.29
C SER A 380 -15.52 4.21 -19.16
N TYR A 381 -15.87 4.66 -17.94
CA TYR A 381 -16.15 6.06 -17.70
C TYR A 381 -14.96 6.95 -18.06
N PHE A 382 -13.75 6.58 -17.64
CA PHE A 382 -12.53 7.35 -17.95
C PHE A 382 -12.08 7.24 -19.41
N VAL A 383 -12.41 6.15 -20.10
CA VAL A 383 -12.19 6.06 -21.57
C VAL A 383 -13.09 7.05 -22.31
N VAL A 384 -14.33 7.24 -21.86
CA VAL A 384 -15.26 8.23 -22.44
C VAL A 384 -14.93 9.65 -21.99
N HIS A 385 -14.44 9.83 -20.76
CA HIS A 385 -14.10 11.13 -20.16
C HIS A 385 -12.61 11.19 -19.76
N PRO A 386 -11.68 11.19 -20.73
CA PRO A 386 -10.23 11.12 -20.43
C PRO A 386 -9.74 12.34 -19.62
N GLY A 387 -10.40 13.49 -19.76
CA GLY A 387 -10.09 14.70 -18.97
C GLY A 387 -10.26 14.49 -17.46
N SER A 388 -11.23 13.69 -17.02
CA SER A 388 -11.50 13.42 -15.60
C SER A 388 -10.45 12.50 -14.95
N TYR A 389 -9.64 11.78 -15.75
CA TYR A 389 -8.62 10.87 -15.22
C TYR A 389 -7.26 11.54 -14.95
N TYR A 390 -6.88 12.58 -15.68
CA TYR A 390 -5.61 13.29 -15.43
C TYR A 390 -5.77 14.78 -15.14
N GLY A 391 -6.95 15.37 -15.36
CA GLY A 391 -7.17 16.82 -15.32
C GLY A 391 -6.63 17.49 -14.06
N ARG A 392 -7.01 16.99 -12.87
CA ARG A 392 -6.53 17.54 -11.60
C ARG A 392 -5.06 17.25 -11.30
N GLY A 393 -4.60 16.03 -11.58
CA GLY A 393 -3.21 15.65 -11.33
C GLY A 393 -2.25 16.49 -12.15
N ALA A 394 -2.56 16.69 -13.43
CA ALA A 394 -1.77 17.51 -14.35
C ALA A 394 -1.87 19.02 -14.04
N SER A 395 -3.03 19.52 -13.61
CA SER A 395 -3.21 20.95 -13.31
C SER A 395 -2.44 21.42 -12.07
N LEU A 396 -2.11 20.50 -11.15
CA LEU A 396 -1.35 20.78 -9.94
C LEU A 396 0.15 20.53 -10.09
N MET A 397 0.62 20.03 -11.25
CA MET A 397 2.05 19.85 -11.49
C MET A 397 2.75 21.21 -11.61
N THR A 398 3.75 21.45 -10.76
CA THR A 398 4.59 22.66 -10.85
C THR A 398 5.34 22.74 -12.18
N TRP A 399 5.67 21.59 -12.77
CA TRP A 399 6.30 21.50 -14.08
C TRP A 399 5.55 20.49 -14.93
N ASN A 400 4.89 20.97 -15.99
CA ASN A 400 3.91 20.20 -16.77
C ASN A 400 4.33 19.93 -18.23
N ARG A 401 5.60 20.14 -18.58
CA ARG A 401 6.14 19.90 -19.93
C ARG A 401 7.50 19.22 -19.90
N ILE A 402 7.88 18.56 -20.98
CA ILE A 402 9.23 17.98 -21.09
C ILE A 402 10.21 19.10 -21.48
N PRO A 403 11.37 19.25 -20.81
CA PRO A 403 12.34 20.26 -21.18
C PRO A 403 12.81 20.12 -22.63
N ALA A 404 12.70 21.19 -23.42
CA ALA A 404 13.03 21.15 -24.85
C ALA A 404 14.51 21.38 -25.15
N ASN A 405 15.24 22.04 -24.23
CA ASN A 405 16.64 22.38 -24.38
C ASN A 405 17.32 22.50 -23.01
N TRP A 406 18.64 22.71 -23.01
CA TRP A 406 19.42 22.81 -21.78
C TRP A 406 18.97 23.94 -20.85
N HIS A 407 18.60 25.10 -21.42
CA HIS A 407 18.13 26.24 -20.64
C HIS A 407 16.79 25.93 -19.93
N ASP A 408 15.85 25.30 -20.64
CA ASP A 408 14.57 24.86 -20.09
C ASP A 408 14.76 23.76 -19.02
N LEU A 409 15.77 22.89 -19.19
CA LEU A 409 16.14 21.90 -18.18
C LEU A 409 16.73 22.55 -16.92
N GLN A 410 17.58 23.57 -17.08
CA GLN A 410 18.08 24.35 -15.95
C GLN A 410 16.92 25.05 -15.22
N GLN A 411 15.98 25.65 -15.96
CA GLN A 411 14.79 26.29 -15.38
C GLN A 411 13.92 25.28 -14.62
N MET A 412 13.68 24.10 -15.20
CA MET A 412 12.99 22.99 -14.53
C MET A 412 13.69 22.64 -13.23
N TRP A 413 15.01 22.42 -13.26
CA TRP A 413 15.78 22.05 -12.08
C TRP A 413 15.73 23.13 -11.00
N HIS A 414 15.91 24.40 -11.36
CA HIS A 414 15.82 25.54 -10.43
C HIS A 414 14.43 25.66 -9.79
N THR A 415 13.38 25.27 -10.50
CA THR A 415 12.00 25.29 -9.99
C THR A 415 11.72 24.09 -9.08
N LEU A 416 12.12 22.90 -9.49
CA LEU A 416 11.79 21.66 -8.80
C LEU A 416 12.72 21.35 -7.63
N TRP A 417 14.01 21.71 -7.71
CA TRP A 417 14.99 21.39 -6.67
C TRP A 417 14.61 21.91 -5.28
N PRO A 418 14.20 23.19 -5.10
CA PRO A 418 13.75 23.69 -3.81
C PRO A 418 12.59 22.84 -3.26
N ILE A 419 11.59 22.54 -4.09
CA ILE A 419 10.40 21.77 -3.72
C ILE A 419 10.77 20.34 -3.34
N ILE A 420 11.64 19.67 -4.10
CA ILE A 420 12.12 18.31 -3.79
C ILE A 420 12.91 18.32 -2.48
N SER A 421 13.83 19.27 -2.32
CA SER A 421 14.66 19.38 -1.12
C SER A 421 13.82 19.65 0.14
N GLU A 422 12.81 20.50 0.01
CA GLU A 422 11.91 20.85 1.10
C GLU A 422 10.97 19.70 1.44
N ASN A 423 10.43 18.97 0.45
CA ASN A 423 9.61 17.79 0.73
C ASN A 423 10.41 16.67 1.41
N LEU A 424 11.66 16.44 0.99
CA LEU A 424 12.56 15.49 1.68
C LEU A 424 12.82 15.91 3.14
N LEU A 425 12.97 17.22 3.38
CA LEU A 425 13.10 17.77 4.72
C LEU A 425 11.78 17.77 5.49
N GLY A 426 10.63 17.96 4.85
CA GLY A 426 9.29 17.93 5.45
C GLY A 426 8.86 16.53 5.88
N ILE A 427 9.44 15.50 5.25
CA ILE A 427 9.33 14.12 5.72
C ILE A 427 9.99 13.97 7.11
N SER A 428 11.07 14.70 7.41
CA SER A 428 11.98 14.35 8.52
C SER A 428 12.15 15.42 9.61
N THR A 429 12.14 16.70 9.25
CA THR A 429 12.69 17.78 10.06
C THR A 429 11.82 19.03 10.04
N GLN A 430 11.30 19.42 8.89
CA GLN A 430 10.43 20.57 8.74
C GLN A 430 8.97 20.14 8.86
N SER A 431 8.11 21.07 9.25
CA SER A 431 6.67 20.82 9.17
C SER A 431 6.31 20.52 7.72
N ALA A 432 5.40 19.58 7.50
CA ALA A 432 4.70 19.53 6.24
C ALA A 432 4.10 20.92 5.97
N GLN A 433 4.23 21.38 4.73
CA GLN A 433 3.59 22.63 4.27
C GLN A 433 2.12 22.41 3.89
N ASP A 434 1.51 21.33 4.38
CA ASP A 434 0.09 21.10 4.19
C ASP A 434 -0.70 22.01 5.15
N ILE A 435 -1.86 22.47 4.69
CA ILE A 435 -2.79 23.30 5.47
C ILE A 435 -3.59 22.47 6.50
N MET A 436 -3.37 21.16 6.52
CA MET A 436 -4.09 20.22 7.37
C MET A 436 -3.25 19.68 8.53
N TYR A 437 -1.93 19.58 8.39
CA TYR A 437 -1.04 18.95 9.36
C TYR A 437 0.26 19.77 9.52
N TYR A 438 0.43 20.38 10.68
CA TYR A 438 1.53 21.31 10.97
C TYR A 438 2.66 20.66 11.77
N ALA A 439 3.18 19.53 11.28
CA ALA A 439 4.35 18.86 11.84
C ALA A 439 5.08 18.05 10.74
N PRO A 440 6.33 17.60 10.99
CA PRO A 440 6.99 16.65 10.09
C PRO A 440 6.18 15.36 9.96
N LEU A 441 6.18 14.75 8.77
CA LEU A 441 5.41 13.51 8.53
C LEU A 441 5.95 12.33 9.32
N LEU A 442 7.28 12.25 9.47
CA LEU A 442 7.94 11.32 10.38
C LEU A 442 8.48 12.08 11.57
N LEU A 443 8.28 11.51 12.76
CA LEU A 443 8.96 11.98 13.95
C LEU A 443 10.47 11.76 13.77
N LYS A 444 11.29 12.52 14.50
CA LYS A 444 12.75 12.54 14.30
C LYS A 444 13.39 11.16 14.46
N ALA A 445 12.89 10.36 15.39
CA ALA A 445 13.30 8.97 15.57
C ALA A 445 12.95 8.09 14.35
N GLU A 446 11.75 8.25 13.80
CA GLU A 446 11.31 7.52 12.60
C GLU A 446 12.11 7.94 11.36
N ALA A 447 12.40 9.24 11.23
CA ALA A 447 13.23 9.78 10.16
C ALA A 447 14.68 9.26 10.24
N ALA A 448 15.26 9.19 11.43
CA ALA A 448 16.58 8.60 11.64
C ALA A 448 16.61 7.11 11.24
N LEU A 449 15.59 6.34 11.63
CA LEU A 449 15.44 4.95 11.20
C LEU A 449 15.27 4.81 9.69
N LEU A 450 14.51 5.72 9.05
CA LEU A 450 14.34 5.72 7.60
C LEU A 450 15.68 5.90 6.88
N MET A 451 16.52 6.84 7.31
CA MET A 451 17.83 7.07 6.71
C MET A 451 18.74 5.85 6.81
N LEU A 452 18.80 5.24 8.00
CA LEU A 452 19.56 4.02 8.22
C LEU A 452 19.03 2.85 7.37
N GLY A 453 17.71 2.72 7.28
CA GLY A 453 17.04 1.73 6.45
C GLY A 453 17.40 1.90 4.98
N VAL A 454 17.23 3.11 4.42
CA VAL A 454 17.56 3.41 3.02
C VAL A 454 19.02 3.13 2.70
N ALA A 455 19.95 3.57 3.56
CA ALA A 455 21.37 3.28 3.37
C ALA A 455 21.67 1.78 3.36
N PHE A 456 21.03 1.04 4.27
CA PHE A 456 21.17 -0.41 4.34
C PHE A 456 20.58 -1.12 3.11
N LEU A 457 19.47 -0.61 2.55
CA LEU A 457 18.87 -1.10 1.30
C LEU A 457 19.78 -0.86 0.09
N ILE A 458 20.42 0.32 0.00
CA ILE A 458 21.29 0.70 -1.14
C ILE A 458 22.60 -0.09 -1.15
N TRP A 459 23.16 -0.38 0.02
CA TRP A 459 24.40 -1.16 0.14
C TRP A 459 24.24 -2.61 -0.32
N ARG A 460 23.02 -3.15 -0.22
CA ARG A 460 22.69 -4.54 -0.51
C ARG A 460 22.40 -4.77 -1.99
#